data_AF-Q65RW5-F1
#
_entry.id   AF-Q65RW5-F1
#
_cell.length_a   1.000
_cell.length_b   1.000
_cell.length_c   1.000
_cell.angle_alpha   90.00
_cell.angle_beta   90.00
_cell.angle_gamma   90.00
#
_symmetry.space_group_name_H-M   'P 1'
#
loop_
_entity.id
_entity.type
_entity.pdbx_description
1 polymer ?
#
loop_
_entity_poly.entity_id
_entity_poly.type
_entity_poly.pdbx_seq_one_letter_code
_entity_poly.pdbx_strand_id
1 'polypeptide(L)'
;MKHSMIKTVAFAFITAAFSMQAMAASPMEREIVRNISNQTHQPVKAETNRYEALKTELDAKLAQLSQASDMTVFNALATDAKELAQQTKAAVLAQTFDFGEASDNRRAELDADYSGWKLNKLIDSLDQAATKADLAAAKTEIRSHI
;
A
#
# COMPACT_ATOMS: atom_id res chain seq x y z
N MET A 1 26.72 24.09 -34.18
CA MET A 1 26.48 22.85 -33.40
C MET A 1 25.70 23.23 -32.16
N LYS A 2 24.57 22.57 -31.89
CA LYS A 2 23.59 22.95 -30.87
C LYS A 2 24.01 22.35 -29.52
N HIS A 3 24.27 23.19 -28.51
CA HIS A 3 24.48 22.73 -27.14
C HIS A 3 23.11 22.48 -26.49
N SER A 4 22.79 21.21 -26.24
CA SER A 4 21.59 20.81 -25.49
C SER A 4 21.88 20.91 -24.00
N MET A 5 21.18 21.80 -23.30
CA MET A 5 21.16 21.89 -21.84
C MET A 5 20.44 20.67 -21.25
N ILE A 6 21.12 19.91 -20.40
CA ILE A 6 20.48 18.93 -19.52
C ILE A 6 19.85 19.71 -18.36
N LYS A 7 18.52 19.73 -18.31
CA LYS A 7 17.75 20.30 -17.19
C LYS A 7 17.70 19.28 -16.07
N THR A 8 18.47 19.50 -15.01
CA THR A 8 18.39 18.75 -13.75
C THR A 8 17.07 19.11 -13.06
N VAL A 9 16.13 18.16 -13.00
CA VAL A 9 14.92 18.29 -12.17
C VAL A 9 15.28 17.84 -10.76
N ALA A 10 15.40 18.79 -9.84
CA ALA A 10 15.53 18.51 -8.42
C ALA A 10 14.16 18.07 -7.89
N PHE A 11 14.05 16.83 -7.43
CA PHE A 11 12.90 16.34 -6.67
C PHE A 11 12.99 16.92 -5.25
N ALA A 12 12.15 17.93 -4.97
CA ALA A 12 11.93 18.41 -3.62
C ALA A 12 11.02 17.41 -2.89
N PHE A 13 11.57 16.75 -1.86
CA PHE A 13 10.77 15.95 -0.94
C PHE A 13 9.94 16.89 -0.07
N ILE A 14 8.63 16.89 -0.26
CA ILE A 14 7.69 17.50 0.69
C ILE A 14 7.66 16.58 1.91
N THR A 15 8.38 16.97 2.97
CA THR A 15 8.16 16.42 4.31
C THR A 15 6.83 16.96 4.84
N ALA A 16 5.74 16.29 4.49
CA ALA A 16 4.47 16.52 5.16
C ALA A 16 4.56 15.89 6.56
N ALA A 17 4.74 16.75 7.56
CA ALA A 17 4.60 16.41 8.96
C ALA A 17 3.14 16.04 9.25
N PHE A 18 2.86 14.73 9.29
CA PHE A 18 1.62 14.23 9.88
C PHE A 18 1.87 13.92 11.34
N SER A 19 1.39 14.82 12.19
CA SER A 19 1.26 14.64 13.63
C SER A 19 0.44 13.38 13.90
N MET A 20 1.12 12.34 14.34
CA MET A 20 0.55 11.07 14.77
C MET A 20 -0.45 11.32 15.92
N GLN A 21 -1.73 11.14 15.66
CA GLN A 21 -2.62 10.62 16.70
C GLN A 21 -2.27 9.15 16.86
N ALA A 22 -1.55 8.85 17.94
CA ALA A 22 -1.18 7.49 18.32
C ALA A 22 -2.45 6.68 18.64
N MET A 23 -3.08 6.12 17.61
CA MET A 23 -4.05 5.04 17.77
C MET A 23 -3.24 3.74 17.92
N ALA A 24 -3.50 3.04 19.02
CA ALA A 24 -2.87 1.83 19.52
C ALA A 24 -2.21 0.92 18.46
N ALA A 25 -0.92 1.15 18.19
CA ALA A 25 -0.11 0.23 17.43
C ALA A 25 0.05 -1.10 18.20
N SER A 26 -0.43 -2.18 17.58
CA SER A 26 -0.19 -3.55 18.00
C SER A 26 1.30 -3.82 18.23
N PRO A 27 1.68 -4.81 19.06
CA PRO A 27 3.08 -5.13 19.31
C PRO A 27 3.89 -5.35 18.02
N MET A 28 3.26 -5.93 17.00
CA MET A 28 3.85 -6.15 15.67
C MET A 28 4.13 -4.82 14.94
N GLU A 29 3.19 -3.88 14.94
CA GLU A 29 3.38 -2.56 14.32
C GLU A 29 4.52 -1.77 14.99
N ARG A 30 4.65 -1.86 16.32
CA ARG A 30 5.74 -1.20 17.05
C ARG A 30 7.12 -1.78 16.70
N GLU A 31 7.22 -3.08 16.55
CA GLU A 31 8.47 -3.75 16.19
C GLU A 31 8.91 -3.42 14.76
N ILE A 32 7.96 -3.37 13.82
CA ILE A 32 8.20 -3.04 12.40
C ILE A 32 8.66 -1.59 12.24
N VAL A 33 7.94 -0.62 12.83
CA VAL A 33 8.30 0.81 12.72
C VAL A 33 9.68 1.08 13.31
N ARG A 34 10.02 0.45 14.44
CA ARG A 34 11.36 0.55 15.06
C ARG A 34 12.47 0.02 14.16
N ASN A 35 12.22 -1.06 13.43
CA ASN A 35 13.23 -1.67 12.56
C ASN A 35 13.40 -0.92 11.23
N ILE A 36 12.32 -0.31 10.70
CA ILE A 36 12.35 0.48 9.46
C ILE A 36 12.98 1.87 9.68
N SER A 37 12.73 2.54 10.81
CA SER A 37 13.18 3.93 11.01
C SER A 37 14.71 4.11 11.10
N ASN A 38 15.47 3.02 11.25
CA ASN A 38 16.87 3.08 11.65
C ASN A 38 17.89 2.96 10.52
N GLN A 39 17.53 2.75 9.24
CA GLN A 39 18.56 2.54 8.21
C GLN A 39 18.23 3.12 6.82
N THR A 40 19.18 3.89 6.28
CA THR A 40 19.28 4.32 4.88
C THR A 40 19.87 3.20 4.04
N HIS A 41 19.11 2.61 3.12
CA HIS A 41 19.61 1.55 2.22
C HIS A 41 19.25 1.74 0.75
N GLN A 42 20.12 1.20 -0.10
CA GLN A 42 20.04 1.31 -1.55
C GLN A 42 18.89 0.45 -2.14
N PRO A 43 18.22 0.95 -3.21
CA PRO A 43 17.12 0.25 -3.82
C PRO A 43 17.61 -1.00 -4.57
N VAL A 44 17.10 -2.15 -4.15
CA VAL A 44 17.19 -3.41 -4.91
C VAL A 44 16.45 -3.22 -6.24
N LYS A 45 17.11 -3.56 -7.36
CA LYS A 45 16.45 -3.62 -8.67
C LYS A 45 15.46 -4.78 -8.68
N ALA A 46 14.21 -4.49 -8.38
CA ALA A 46 13.12 -5.45 -8.56
C ALA A 46 12.94 -5.72 -10.06
N GLU A 47 13.06 -6.98 -10.49
CA GLU A 47 12.44 -7.46 -11.73
C GLU A 47 10.98 -7.03 -11.72
N THR A 48 10.46 -6.54 -12.85
CA THR A 48 9.15 -5.91 -13.02
C THR A 48 8.10 -6.50 -12.07
N ASN A 49 7.96 -5.87 -10.90
CA ASN A 49 7.45 -6.56 -9.73
C ASN A 49 5.93 -6.68 -9.87
N ARG A 50 5.43 -7.89 -10.12
CA ARG A 50 3.99 -8.16 -10.22
C ARG A 50 3.23 -7.56 -9.04
N TYR A 51 3.83 -7.56 -7.86
CA TYR A 51 3.28 -6.87 -6.70
C TYR A 51 3.15 -5.35 -6.92
N GLU A 52 4.17 -4.65 -7.40
CA GLU A 52 4.13 -3.20 -7.65
C GLU A 52 3.11 -2.82 -8.74
N ALA A 53 2.99 -3.63 -9.79
CA ALA A 53 1.99 -3.44 -10.83
C ALA A 53 0.57 -3.56 -10.25
N LEU A 54 0.28 -4.66 -9.55
CA LEU A 54 -1.01 -4.88 -8.90
C LEU A 54 -1.31 -3.84 -7.82
N LYS A 55 -0.28 -3.41 -7.07
CA LYS A 55 -0.41 -2.34 -6.09
C LYS A 55 -0.79 -1.01 -6.75
N THR A 56 -0.16 -0.67 -7.87
CA THR A 56 -0.48 0.55 -8.63
C THR A 56 -1.92 0.51 -9.15
N GLU A 57 -2.36 -0.63 -9.69
CA GLU A 57 -3.74 -0.83 -10.13
C GLU A 57 -4.73 -0.73 -8.97
N LEU A 58 -4.40 -1.32 -7.82
CA LEU A 58 -5.19 -1.23 -6.60
C LEU A 58 -5.32 0.22 -6.12
N ASP A 59 -4.21 0.97 -6.04
CA ASP A 59 -4.21 2.37 -5.61
C ASP A 59 -5.09 3.23 -6.54
N ALA A 60 -5.01 3.01 -7.86
CA ALA A 60 -5.87 3.68 -8.83
C ALA A 60 -7.36 3.31 -8.64
N LYS A 61 -7.65 2.03 -8.36
CA LYS A 61 -9.02 1.56 -8.10
C LYS A 61 -9.59 2.14 -6.81
N LEU A 62 -8.79 2.24 -5.74
CA LEU A 62 -9.20 2.88 -4.49
C LEU A 62 -9.47 4.37 -4.66
N ALA A 63 -8.68 5.06 -5.50
CA ALA A 63 -8.95 6.44 -5.85
C ALA A 63 -10.30 6.59 -6.57
N GLN A 64 -10.62 5.73 -7.54
CA GLN A 64 -11.93 5.69 -8.21
C GLN A 64 -13.07 5.41 -7.23
N LEU A 65 -12.88 4.43 -6.34
CA LEU A 65 -13.85 4.05 -5.32
C LEU A 65 -14.21 5.23 -4.39
N SER A 66 -13.22 6.04 -4.01
CA SER A 66 -13.44 7.25 -3.21
C SER A 66 -14.31 8.31 -3.92
N GLN A 67 -14.31 8.29 -5.25
CA GLN A 67 -15.04 9.21 -6.12
C GLN A 67 -16.40 8.68 -6.61
N ALA A 68 -16.78 7.44 -6.22
CA ALA A 68 -18.05 6.85 -6.63
C ALA A 68 -19.25 7.78 -6.36
N SER A 69 -20.17 7.90 -7.32
CA SER A 69 -21.33 8.81 -7.28
C SER A 69 -22.50 8.28 -6.46
N ASP A 70 -22.63 6.96 -6.41
CA ASP A 70 -23.76 6.26 -5.81
C ASP A 70 -23.32 4.88 -5.30
N MET A 71 -24.22 4.21 -4.57
CA MET A 71 -23.93 2.92 -3.95
C MET A 71 -23.74 1.78 -4.96
N THR A 72 -24.36 1.86 -6.14
CA THR A 72 -24.22 0.81 -7.17
C THR A 72 -22.81 0.85 -7.75
N VAL A 73 -22.35 2.03 -8.14
CA VAL A 73 -20.99 2.26 -8.63
C VAL A 73 -19.97 1.94 -7.55
N PHE A 74 -20.24 2.33 -6.30
CA PHE A 74 -19.38 2.02 -5.17
C PHE A 74 -19.21 0.51 -4.96
N ASN A 75 -20.30 -0.25 -4.92
CA ASN A 75 -20.24 -1.71 -4.70
C ASN A 75 -19.51 -2.45 -5.81
N ALA A 76 -19.69 -2.03 -7.08
CA ALA A 76 -18.95 -2.58 -8.20
C ALA A 76 -17.44 -2.31 -8.05
N LEU A 77 -17.05 -1.06 -7.80
CA LEU A 77 -15.64 -0.68 -7.60
C LEU A 77 -15.03 -1.34 -6.35
N ALA A 78 -15.81 -1.54 -5.28
CA ALA A 78 -15.36 -2.21 -4.06
C ALA A 78 -15.09 -3.70 -4.31
N THR A 79 -15.91 -4.34 -5.13
CA THR A 79 -15.71 -5.73 -5.56
C THR A 79 -14.43 -5.87 -6.37
N ASP A 80 -14.22 -5.01 -7.38
CA ASP A 80 -12.97 -4.97 -8.16
C ASP A 80 -11.75 -4.72 -7.27
N ALA A 81 -11.85 -3.75 -6.35
CA ALA A 81 -10.77 -3.40 -5.43
C ALA A 81 -10.42 -4.58 -4.50
N LYS A 82 -11.42 -5.34 -4.06
CA LYS A 82 -11.23 -6.52 -3.22
C LYS A 82 -10.48 -7.61 -3.97
N GLU A 83 -10.86 -7.88 -5.21
CA GLU A 83 -10.18 -8.87 -6.05
C GLU A 83 -8.72 -8.46 -6.30
N LEU A 84 -8.48 -7.19 -6.66
CA LEU A 84 -7.13 -6.66 -6.81
C LEU A 84 -6.33 -6.76 -5.51
N ALA A 85 -6.91 -6.41 -4.36
CA ALA A 85 -6.23 -6.54 -3.06
C ALA A 85 -5.85 -7.99 -2.74
N GLN A 86 -6.70 -8.97 -3.08
CA GLN A 86 -6.39 -10.39 -2.93
C GLN A 86 -5.24 -10.83 -3.85
N GLN A 87 -5.25 -10.38 -5.11
CA GLN A 87 -4.17 -10.67 -6.06
C GLN A 87 -2.85 -10.02 -5.63
N THR A 88 -2.88 -8.75 -5.20
CA THR A 88 -1.71 -8.03 -4.67
C THR A 88 -1.15 -8.74 -3.44
N LYS A 89 -2.03 -9.23 -2.55
CA LYS A 89 -1.62 -9.99 -1.36
C LYS A 89 -0.96 -11.30 -1.75
N ALA A 90 -1.52 -12.04 -2.70
CA ALA A 90 -0.90 -13.26 -3.18
C ALA A 90 0.49 -12.98 -3.81
N ALA A 91 0.62 -11.88 -4.56
CA ALA A 91 1.87 -11.49 -5.19
C ALA A 91 2.96 -11.10 -4.18
N VAL A 92 2.61 -10.37 -3.10
CA VAL A 92 3.60 -9.99 -2.08
C VAL A 92 4.11 -11.19 -1.29
N LEU A 93 3.22 -12.13 -0.94
CA LEU A 93 3.57 -13.33 -0.20
C LEU A 93 4.30 -14.39 -1.05
N ALA A 94 4.25 -14.26 -2.38
CA ALA A 94 4.98 -15.13 -3.30
C ALA A 94 6.41 -14.62 -3.60
N GLN A 95 6.81 -13.45 -3.07
CA GLN A 95 8.16 -12.94 -3.26
C GLN A 95 9.17 -13.84 -2.54
N THR A 96 10.28 -14.11 -3.22
CA THR A 96 11.44 -14.82 -2.67
C THR A 96 12.58 -13.83 -2.48
N PHE A 97 13.24 -13.89 -1.32
CA PHE A 97 14.29 -12.95 -0.96
C PHE A 97 15.64 -13.69 -0.84
N ASP A 98 16.60 -13.27 -1.65
CA ASP A 98 18.00 -13.74 -1.56
C ASP A 98 18.97 -12.56 -1.73
N PHE A 99 19.21 -11.86 -0.62
CA PHE A 99 20.09 -10.71 -0.50
C PHE A 99 21.49 -11.08 0.01
N GLY A 100 21.82 -12.37 0.10
CA GLY A 100 23.12 -12.85 0.59
C GLY A 100 23.32 -12.76 2.11
N GLU A 101 22.73 -11.77 2.79
CA GLU A 101 22.71 -11.65 4.25
C GLU A 101 21.37 -12.10 4.85
N ALA A 102 21.42 -12.97 5.86
CA ALA A 102 20.21 -13.49 6.51
C ALA A 102 19.36 -12.37 7.17
N SER A 103 19.98 -11.30 7.66
CA SER A 103 19.29 -10.12 8.20
C SER A 103 18.50 -9.35 7.16
N ASP A 104 19.03 -9.21 5.94
CA ASP A 104 18.35 -8.52 4.86
C ASP A 104 17.19 -9.35 4.31
N ASN A 105 17.37 -10.67 4.17
CA ASN A 105 16.27 -11.59 3.85
C ASN A 105 15.15 -11.50 4.88
N ARG A 106 15.51 -11.53 6.18
CA ARG A 106 14.55 -11.44 7.26
C ARG A 106 13.78 -10.12 7.26
N ARG A 107 14.45 -9.01 6.94
CA ARG A 107 13.79 -7.69 6.81
C ARG A 107 12.77 -7.70 5.67
N ALA A 108 13.16 -8.22 4.50
CA ALA A 108 12.27 -8.27 3.35
C ALA A 108 11.06 -9.20 3.57
N GLU A 109 11.25 -10.33 4.24
CA GLU A 109 10.14 -11.18 4.71
C GLU A 109 9.17 -10.39 5.60
N LEU A 110 9.67 -9.65 6.59
CA LEU A 110 8.84 -8.85 7.49
C LEU A 110 8.09 -7.73 6.75
N ASP A 111 8.72 -7.10 5.76
CA ASP A 111 8.07 -6.08 4.91
C ASP A 111 6.95 -6.70 4.05
N ALA A 112 7.17 -7.91 3.53
CA ALA A 112 6.16 -8.66 2.77
C ALA A 112 4.98 -9.08 3.66
N ASP A 113 5.27 -9.60 4.85
CA ASP A 113 4.27 -9.98 5.86
C ASP A 113 3.43 -8.76 6.28
N TYR A 114 4.07 -7.63 6.53
CA TYR A 114 3.39 -6.40 6.89
C TYR A 114 2.50 -5.87 5.77
N SER A 115 2.99 -5.92 4.53
CA SER A 115 2.21 -5.56 3.34
C SER A 115 1.00 -6.48 3.17
N GLY A 116 1.18 -7.79 3.36
CA GLY A 116 0.10 -8.78 3.35
C GLY A 116 -0.93 -8.55 4.45
N TRP A 117 -0.51 -8.14 5.65
CA TRP A 117 -1.39 -7.74 6.74
C TRP A 117 -2.21 -6.48 6.41
N LYS A 118 -1.59 -5.45 5.84
CA LYS A 118 -2.31 -4.24 5.39
C LYS A 118 -3.36 -4.56 4.34
N LEU A 119 -3.03 -5.41 3.36
CA LEU A 119 -3.95 -5.83 2.32
C LEU A 119 -5.13 -6.64 2.89
N ASN A 120 -4.89 -7.47 3.93
CA ASN A 120 -5.98 -8.09 4.67
C ASN A 120 -6.91 -7.06 5.32
N LYS A 121 -6.36 -6.04 5.99
CA LYS A 121 -7.17 -4.98 6.59
C LYS A 121 -8.01 -4.22 5.57
N LEU A 122 -7.45 -3.97 4.39
CA LEU A 122 -8.18 -3.38 3.28
C LEU A 122 -9.29 -4.29 2.77
N ILE A 123 -9.04 -5.59 2.62
CA ILE A 123 -10.06 -6.57 2.21
C ILE A 123 -11.22 -6.58 3.23
N ASP A 124 -10.90 -6.63 4.52
CA ASP A 124 -11.91 -6.60 5.59
C ASP A 124 -12.73 -5.30 5.57
N SER A 125 -12.10 -4.16 5.30
CA SER A 125 -12.79 -2.87 5.23
C SER A 125 -13.67 -2.72 4.00
N LEU A 126 -13.27 -3.27 2.86
CA LEU A 126 -14.09 -3.36 1.65
C LEU A 126 -15.32 -4.24 1.89
N ASP A 127 -15.16 -5.35 2.59
CA ASP A 127 -16.27 -6.23 2.98
C ASP A 127 -17.24 -5.51 3.94
N GLN A 128 -16.71 -4.80 4.94
CA GLN A 128 -17.54 -4.01 5.86
C GLN A 128 -18.24 -2.84 5.16
N ALA A 129 -17.58 -2.17 4.21
CA ALA A 129 -18.15 -1.07 3.44
C ALA A 129 -19.34 -1.53 2.59
N ALA A 130 -19.28 -2.72 2.01
CA ALA A 130 -20.36 -3.31 1.22
C ALA A 130 -21.63 -3.61 2.05
N THR A 131 -21.51 -3.71 3.38
CA THR A 131 -22.67 -3.91 4.29
C THR A 131 -23.39 -2.62 4.68
N LYS A 132 -22.85 -1.45 4.31
CA LYS A 132 -23.44 -0.16 4.71
C LYS A 132 -24.65 0.18 3.83
N ALA A 133 -25.60 0.89 4.41
CA ALA A 133 -26.84 1.26 3.72
C ALA A 133 -26.71 2.51 2.83
N ASP A 134 -25.74 3.38 3.14
CA ASP A 134 -25.52 4.62 2.39
C ASP A 134 -24.04 4.81 2.02
N LEU A 135 -23.83 5.60 0.96
CA LEU A 135 -22.53 5.82 0.35
C LEU A 135 -21.53 6.54 1.28
N ALA A 136 -22.00 7.45 2.13
CA ALA A 136 -21.12 8.22 3.00
C ALA A 136 -20.53 7.33 4.11
N ALA A 137 -21.38 6.48 4.71
CA ALA A 137 -20.93 5.46 5.65
C ALA A 137 -19.98 4.45 5.00
N ALA A 138 -20.29 3.98 3.79
CA ALA A 138 -19.46 3.03 3.05
C ALA A 138 -18.06 3.59 2.75
N LYS A 139 -17.96 4.85 2.29
CA LYS A 139 -16.67 5.52 2.05
C LYS A 139 -15.86 5.77 3.31
N THR A 140 -16.52 5.94 4.47
CA THR A 140 -15.85 6.18 5.75
C THR A 140 -15.12 4.94 6.24
N GLU A 141 -15.71 3.75 6.02
CA GLU A 141 -15.12 2.46 6.42
C GLU A 141 -13.75 2.25 5.76
N ILE A 142 -13.63 2.49 4.46
CA ILE A 142 -12.37 2.30 3.69
C ILE A 142 -11.26 3.26 4.15
N ARG A 143 -11.60 4.50 4.50
CA ARG A 143 -10.63 5.53 4.91
C ARG A 143 -9.94 5.24 6.23
N SER A 144 -10.49 4.37 7.08
CA SER A 144 -9.93 4.08 8.40
C SER A 144 -8.67 3.18 8.36
N HIS A 145 -8.28 2.68 7.17
CA HIS A 145 -7.23 1.69 7.00
C HIS A 145 -6.13 2.05 5.98
N ILE A 146 -6.22 3.24 5.36
CA ILE A 146 -5.19 3.83 4.48
C ILE A 146 -4.38 4.83 5.31
#